data_AF-A0A0G2HL59-F1
#
_entry.id   AF-A0A0G2HL59-F1
#
_cell.length_a   1.000
_cell.length_b   1.000
_cell.length_c   1.000
_cell.angle_alpha   90.00
_cell.angle_beta   90.00
_cell.angle_gamma   90.00
#
_symmetry.space_group_name_H-M   'P 1'
#
loop_
_entity.id
_entity.type
_entity.pdbx_description
1 polymer ?
#
loop_
_entity_poly.entity_id
_entity_poly.type
_entity_poly.pdbx_seq_one_letter_code
_entity_poly.pdbx_strand_id
1 'polypeptide(L)'
;MAIMLHSRSLFQPYQSTSPTILISCLPPKICAQGTEGGGHTGDIPTSILIPSVCDIACQHLSPLTHRVPLVVAAGGISTGRSLASALMLGASGVWVGTRFVASLESGSSQLHKQAVIDATFEDTLRTLVISGRPLRVKRNEYIAAWEQKPEKIKQLTEQGIVPMEQDLLDERDDVDFPFLMGQVAGAIGDVKVRLTFPFFFPFLQGKTSVIENETNARNFGIFSRRNRSLRKW
;
A
#
# COMPACT_ATOMS: atom_id res chain seq x y z
N MET A 1 -12.32 5.69 2.51
CA MET A 1 -12.72 5.09 3.79
C MET A 1 -12.03 3.74 3.92
N ALA A 2 -11.21 3.55 4.96
CA ALA A 2 -10.51 2.29 5.19
C ALA A 2 -11.38 1.34 6.03
N ILE A 3 -11.54 0.07 5.65
CA ILE A 3 -12.37 -0.93 6.35
C ILE A 3 -11.48 -2.10 6.79
N MET A 4 -11.11 -2.15 8.07
CA MET A 4 -10.36 -3.26 8.63
C MET A 4 -11.25 -4.52 8.73
N LEU A 5 -10.72 -5.68 8.35
CA LEU A 5 -11.32 -6.99 8.66
C LEU A 5 -10.72 -7.49 9.98
N HIS A 6 -11.53 -7.55 11.03
CA HIS A 6 -11.25 -8.37 12.21
C HIS A 6 -12.20 -9.58 12.19
N SER A 7 -11.71 -10.71 12.67
CA SER A 7 -12.45 -11.97 12.79
C SER A 7 -13.84 -11.72 13.39
N ARG A 8 -14.89 -12.05 12.61
CA ARG A 8 -16.31 -12.17 12.97
C ARG A 8 -17.24 -10.94 12.92
N SER A 9 -16.87 -9.79 12.36
CA SER A 9 -17.90 -8.78 12.02
C SER A 9 -17.57 -7.98 10.76
N LEU A 10 -18.48 -8.05 9.79
CA LEU A 10 -18.44 -7.33 8.53
C LEU A 10 -18.82 -5.85 8.75
N PHE A 11 -18.11 -4.96 8.06
CA PHE A 11 -18.50 -3.57 7.78
C PHE A 11 -18.92 -2.73 8.99
N GLN A 12 -17.95 -2.21 9.73
CA GLN A 12 -18.15 -0.99 10.52
C GLN A 12 -17.25 0.14 10.02
N PRO A 13 -17.79 1.36 9.85
CA PRO A 13 -16.95 2.55 9.90
C PRO A 13 -16.54 2.76 11.36
N TYR A 14 -15.27 3.14 11.58
CA TYR A 14 -14.73 3.77 12.79
C TYR A 14 -13.82 2.93 13.72
N GLN A 15 -12.66 3.56 13.99
CA GLN A 15 -11.70 3.42 15.09
C GLN A 15 -11.27 2.03 15.60
N SER A 16 -10.09 1.60 15.15
CA SER A 16 -9.27 0.61 15.86
C SER A 16 -7.78 0.98 15.72
N THR A 17 -7.04 0.82 16.81
CA THR A 17 -5.62 1.14 17.01
C THR A 17 -4.65 0.05 16.56
N SER A 18 -5.12 -0.99 15.85
CA SER A 18 -4.26 -2.10 15.42
C SER A 18 -3.61 -1.83 14.04
N PRO A 19 -2.28 -1.97 13.89
CA PRO A 19 -1.55 -1.52 12.69
C PRO A 19 -1.69 -2.45 11.46
N THR A 20 -2.45 -3.54 11.53
CA THR A 20 -2.12 -4.71 10.70
C THR A 20 -2.63 -4.68 9.25
N ILE A 21 -3.73 -3.99 8.91
CA ILE A 21 -4.29 -4.05 7.54
C ILE A 21 -4.97 -2.72 7.14
N LEU A 22 -4.39 -2.00 6.17
CA LEU A 22 -5.07 -0.88 5.51
C LEU A 22 -5.82 -1.43 4.29
N ILE A 23 -7.15 -1.48 4.37
CA ILE A 23 -8.03 -1.80 3.23
C ILE A 23 -8.80 -0.55 2.85
N SER A 24 -8.51 0.10 1.73
CA SER A 24 -9.43 1.12 1.21
C SER A 24 -10.55 0.44 0.41
N CYS A 25 -11.80 0.53 0.90
CA CYS A 25 -12.96 0.02 0.18
C CYS A 25 -13.51 1.08 -0.77
N LEU A 26 -13.33 0.87 -2.07
CA LEU A 26 -14.22 1.42 -3.10
C LEU A 26 -15.14 0.25 -3.48
N PRO A 27 -16.45 0.26 -3.20
CA PRO A 27 -17.28 -0.90 -3.49
C PRO A 27 -17.21 -1.24 -5.00
N PRO A 28 -16.90 -2.50 -5.41
CA PRO A 28 -16.66 -3.74 -4.64
C PRO A 28 -15.18 -4.22 -4.66
N LYS A 29 -14.23 -3.37 -4.27
CA LYS A 29 -12.78 -3.62 -4.34
C LYS A 29 -12.14 -3.45 -2.96
N ILE A 30 -11.21 -4.36 -2.64
CA ILE A 30 -10.37 -4.37 -1.44
C ILE A 30 -8.95 -4.01 -1.91
N CYS A 31 -8.42 -2.88 -1.49
CA CYS A 31 -7.00 -2.57 -1.72
C CYS A 31 -6.17 -3.11 -0.55
N ALA A 32 -5.37 -4.14 -0.76
CA ALA A 32 -4.48 -4.71 0.27
C ALA A 32 -3.07 -4.14 0.09
N GLN A 33 -2.60 -3.36 1.07
CA GLN A 33 -1.31 -2.69 1.01
C GLN A 33 -0.28 -3.33 1.95
N GLY A 34 0.80 -3.87 1.38
CA GLY A 34 1.95 -4.37 2.14
C GLY A 34 2.79 -3.26 2.77
N THR A 35 3.63 -3.64 3.75
CA THR A 35 4.51 -2.74 4.53
C THR A 35 5.53 -1.96 3.67
N GLU A 36 5.80 -2.46 2.46
CA GLU A 36 6.71 -1.88 1.48
C GLU A 36 6.11 -0.61 0.83
N GLY A 37 4.81 -0.38 0.97
CA GLY A 37 4.12 0.82 0.48
C GLY A 37 4.59 2.12 1.14
N GLY A 38 4.43 3.25 0.44
CA GLY A 38 4.66 4.57 1.01
C GLY A 38 3.43 5.10 1.77
N GLY A 39 3.64 6.00 2.73
CA GLY A 39 2.57 6.53 3.57
C GLY A 39 2.04 5.49 4.55
N HIS A 40 0.79 5.62 5.00
CA HIS A 40 0.22 4.76 6.04
C HIS A 40 0.27 3.28 5.66
N THR A 41 0.98 2.48 6.47
CA THR A 41 1.25 1.07 6.17
C THR A 41 1.31 0.23 7.43
N GLY A 42 0.82 -1.01 7.30
CA GLY A 42 1.00 -2.04 8.33
C GLY A 42 2.36 -2.71 8.29
N ASP A 43 2.50 -3.80 9.04
CA ASP A 43 3.78 -4.52 9.23
C ASP A 43 3.94 -5.71 8.28
N ILE A 44 2.85 -6.18 7.65
CA ILE A 44 2.86 -7.41 6.85
C ILE A 44 3.36 -7.11 5.44
N PRO A 45 4.36 -7.87 4.92
CA PRO A 45 4.84 -7.70 3.56
C PRO A 45 3.82 -8.15 2.51
N THR A 46 3.89 -7.57 1.32
CA THR A 46 2.97 -7.85 0.19
C THR A 46 2.90 -9.35 -0.12
N SER A 47 4.01 -10.08 -0.07
CA SER A 47 4.06 -11.52 -0.37
C SER A 47 3.23 -12.39 0.58
N ILE A 48 3.01 -11.92 1.82
CA ILE A 48 2.21 -12.64 2.84
C ILE A 48 0.79 -12.09 2.88
N LEU A 49 0.65 -10.77 2.80
CA LEU A 49 -0.64 -10.09 2.97
C LEU A 49 -1.60 -10.41 1.83
N ILE A 50 -1.15 -10.30 0.58
CA ILE A 50 -2.02 -10.40 -0.60
C ILE A 50 -2.73 -11.76 -0.70
N PRO A 51 -2.04 -12.92 -0.66
CA PRO A 51 -2.73 -14.21 -0.78
C PRO A 51 -3.70 -14.43 0.39
N SER A 52 -3.31 -14.05 1.62
CA SER A 52 -4.17 -14.16 2.80
C SER A 52 -5.47 -13.35 2.66
N VAL A 53 -5.38 -12.12 2.13
CA VAL A 53 -6.58 -11.30 1.88
C VAL A 53 -7.44 -11.88 0.77
N CYS A 54 -6.84 -12.45 -0.29
CA CYS A 54 -7.59 -13.12 -1.36
C CYS A 54 -8.36 -14.35 -0.84
N ASP A 55 -7.73 -15.17 0.00
CA ASP A 55 -8.34 -16.36 0.60
C ASP A 55 -9.51 -16.02 1.52
N ILE A 56 -9.45 -14.88 2.21
CA ILE A 56 -10.57 -14.38 3.01
C ILE A 56 -11.66 -13.79 2.09
N ALA A 57 -11.28 -12.95 1.12
CA ALA A 57 -12.22 -12.27 0.25
C ALA A 57 -13.10 -13.24 -0.54
N CYS A 58 -12.56 -14.38 -0.97
CA CYS A 58 -13.31 -15.39 -1.73
C CYS A 58 -14.42 -16.09 -0.93
N GLN A 59 -14.39 -15.98 0.40
CA GLN A 59 -15.41 -16.53 1.32
C GLN A 59 -16.58 -15.57 1.54
N HIS A 60 -16.51 -14.36 0.99
CA HIS A 60 -17.51 -13.31 1.21
C HIS A 60 -18.10 -12.81 -0.11
N LEU A 61 -19.38 -12.44 -0.07
CA LEU A 61 -20.04 -11.72 -1.15
C LEU A 61 -20.32 -10.28 -0.72
N SER A 62 -20.02 -9.35 -1.61
CA SER A 62 -20.39 -7.94 -1.41
C SER A 62 -21.91 -7.82 -1.27
N PRO A 63 -22.42 -7.12 -0.24
CA PRO A 63 -23.86 -6.91 -0.08
C PRO A 63 -24.45 -6.03 -1.19
N LEU A 64 -23.62 -5.24 -1.87
CA LEU A 64 -24.06 -4.32 -2.94
C LEU A 64 -24.08 -4.98 -4.32
N THR A 65 -23.13 -5.87 -4.59
CA THR A 65 -22.95 -6.44 -5.94
C THR A 65 -23.21 -7.94 -6.01
N HIS A 66 -23.37 -8.61 -4.87
CA HIS A 66 -23.51 -10.06 -4.74
C HIS A 66 -22.39 -10.85 -5.45
N ARG A 67 -21.20 -10.24 -5.55
CA ARG A 67 -19.99 -10.84 -6.12
C ARG A 67 -18.87 -10.88 -5.09
N VAL A 68 -17.92 -11.78 -5.31
CA VAL A 68 -16.65 -11.81 -4.57
C VAL A 68 -15.95 -10.46 -4.77
N PRO A 69 -15.50 -9.78 -3.69
CA PRO A 69 -14.75 -8.54 -3.80
C PRO A 69 -13.45 -8.75 -4.58
N LEU A 70 -13.11 -7.82 -5.48
CA LEU A 70 -11.83 -7.84 -6.17
C LEU A 70 -10.73 -7.36 -5.23
N VAL A 71 -9.61 -8.08 -5.17
CA VAL A 71 -8.44 -7.65 -4.38
C VAL A 71 -7.44 -6.94 -5.29
N VAL A 72 -7.06 -5.73 -4.93
CA VAL A 72 -6.02 -4.92 -5.59
C VAL A 72 -4.80 -4.90 -4.69
N ALA A 73 -3.65 -5.36 -5.18
CA ALA A 73 -2.41 -5.36 -4.41
C ALA A 73 -1.72 -4.00 -4.45
N ALA A 74 -1.21 -3.53 -3.31
CA ALA A 74 -0.46 -2.29 -3.20
C ALA A 74 0.81 -2.49 -2.36
N GLY A 75 1.82 -1.65 -2.60
CA GLY A 75 3.10 -1.71 -1.90
C GLY A 75 4.14 -2.58 -2.63
N GLY A 76 5.32 -2.01 -2.89
CA GLY A 76 6.42 -2.74 -3.54
C GLY A 76 6.34 -2.87 -5.07
N ILE A 77 5.32 -2.31 -5.74
CA ILE A 77 5.05 -2.55 -7.16
C ILE A 77 5.55 -1.38 -8.03
N SER A 78 6.41 -1.66 -9.01
CA SER A 78 7.01 -0.65 -9.90
C SER A 78 7.27 -1.12 -11.34
N THR A 79 7.23 -2.43 -11.61
CA THR A 79 7.55 -3.02 -12.91
C THR A 79 6.53 -4.09 -13.31
N GLY A 80 6.59 -4.55 -14.56
CA GLY A 80 5.79 -5.68 -15.04
C GLY A 80 6.03 -6.97 -14.25
N ARG A 81 7.24 -7.20 -13.73
CA ARG A 81 7.55 -8.37 -12.88
C ARG A 81 6.78 -8.32 -11.55
N SER A 82 6.76 -7.16 -10.89
CA SER A 82 5.99 -6.98 -9.67
C SER A 82 4.47 -7.05 -9.91
N LEU A 83 3.98 -6.57 -11.07
CA LEU A 83 2.59 -6.77 -11.48
C LEU A 83 2.27 -8.26 -11.64
N ALA A 84 3.08 -9.00 -12.40
CA ALA A 84 2.89 -10.43 -12.59
C ALA A 84 2.90 -11.19 -11.25
N SER A 85 3.84 -10.87 -10.36
CA SER A 85 3.88 -11.44 -9.01
C SER A 85 2.59 -11.17 -8.23
N ALA A 86 2.06 -9.95 -8.25
CA ALA A 86 0.82 -9.63 -7.55
C ALA A 86 -0.39 -10.41 -8.09
N LEU A 87 -0.47 -10.58 -9.41
CA LEU A 87 -1.50 -11.40 -10.05
C LEU A 87 -1.37 -12.89 -9.67
N MET A 88 -0.14 -13.41 -9.59
CA MET A 88 0.13 -14.78 -9.13
C MET A 88 -0.24 -15.00 -7.65
N LEU A 89 -0.16 -13.95 -6.83
CA LEU A 89 -0.63 -13.96 -5.43
C LEU A 89 -2.16 -13.88 -5.30
N GLY A 90 -2.90 -13.84 -6.41
CA GLY A 90 -4.37 -13.86 -6.44
C GLY A 90 -5.03 -12.49 -6.61
N ALA A 91 -4.26 -11.40 -6.68
CA ALA A 91 -4.83 -10.07 -6.91
C ALA A 91 -5.47 -9.96 -8.30
N SER A 92 -6.54 -9.20 -8.40
CA SER A 92 -7.20 -8.83 -9.67
C SER A 92 -6.52 -7.65 -10.37
N GLY A 93 -5.64 -6.96 -9.65
CA GLY A 93 -4.94 -5.79 -10.15
C GLY A 93 -3.94 -5.24 -9.14
N VAL A 94 -3.30 -4.13 -9.50
CA VAL A 94 -2.32 -3.44 -8.63
C VAL A 94 -2.62 -1.96 -8.50
N TRP A 95 -2.31 -1.42 -7.33
CA TRP A 95 -2.27 0.01 -7.05
C TRP A 95 -0.82 0.45 -6.89
N VAL A 96 -0.39 1.37 -7.76
CA VAL A 96 1.00 1.82 -7.81
C VAL A 96 1.10 3.28 -7.36
N GLY A 97 2.03 3.54 -6.44
CA GLY A 97 2.29 4.87 -5.88
C GLY A 97 3.65 5.43 -6.29
N THR A 98 4.72 5.04 -5.59
CA THR A 98 6.08 5.61 -5.72
C THR A 98 6.62 5.64 -7.15
N ARG A 99 6.37 4.61 -7.97
CA ARG A 99 6.75 4.63 -9.40
C ARG A 99 6.11 5.78 -10.19
N PHE A 100 4.88 6.17 -9.83
CA PHE A 100 4.19 7.29 -10.48
C PHE A 100 4.59 8.65 -9.92
N VAL A 101 5.19 8.73 -8.72
CA VAL A 101 5.86 9.96 -8.28
C VAL A 101 6.96 10.32 -9.28
N ALA A 102 7.81 9.34 -9.63
CA ALA A 102 8.87 9.47 -10.65
C ALA A 102 8.33 9.36 -12.09
N SER A 103 7.28 10.13 -12.42
CA SER A 103 6.80 10.30 -13.79
C SER A 103 6.81 11.77 -14.22
N LEU A 104 6.91 12.02 -15.52
CA LEU A 104 6.94 13.40 -16.06
C LEU A 104 5.63 14.14 -15.76
N GLU A 105 4.50 13.45 -15.88
CA GLU A 105 3.15 13.96 -15.67
C GLU A 105 2.78 14.12 -14.18
N SER A 106 3.62 13.59 -13.28
CA SER A 106 3.41 13.77 -11.84
C SER A 106 3.56 15.25 -11.46
N GLY A 107 2.54 15.78 -10.77
CA GLY A 107 2.60 17.11 -10.14
C GLY A 107 3.40 17.15 -8.83
N SER A 108 4.13 16.08 -8.49
CA SER A 108 5.10 16.11 -7.40
C SER A 108 6.25 17.07 -7.72
N SER A 109 6.84 17.69 -6.70
CA SER A 109 7.99 18.58 -6.85
C SER A 109 9.18 17.86 -7.48
N GLN A 110 10.06 18.62 -8.14
CA GLN A 110 11.28 18.05 -8.70
C GLN A 110 12.16 17.40 -7.62
N LEU A 111 12.19 17.99 -6.42
CA LEU A 111 12.88 17.42 -5.26
C LEU A 111 12.30 16.06 -4.86
N HIS A 112 10.98 15.88 -4.88
CA HIS A 112 10.36 14.59 -4.55
C HIS A 112 10.67 13.53 -5.61
N LYS A 113 10.63 13.90 -6.91
CA LYS A 113 11.01 13.00 -8.00
C LYS A 113 12.46 12.55 -7.87
N GLN A 114 13.36 13.49 -7.60
CA GLN A 114 14.79 13.23 -7.42
C GLN A 114 15.04 12.36 -6.18
N ALA A 115 14.36 12.66 -5.07
CA ALA A 115 14.46 11.87 -3.85
C ALA A 115 13.99 10.42 -4.03
N VAL A 116 13.06 10.14 -4.95
CA VAL A 116 12.67 8.77 -5.29
C VAL A 116 13.76 8.05 -6.09
N ILE A 117 14.43 8.76 -6.99
CA ILE A 117 15.46 8.19 -7.88
C ILE A 117 16.78 7.92 -7.14
N ASP A 118 17.12 8.80 -6.20
CA ASP A 118 18.36 8.70 -5.43
C ASP A 118 18.24 7.76 -4.22
N ALA A 119 17.03 7.31 -3.89
CA ALA A 119 16.80 6.44 -2.75
C ALA A 119 17.35 5.03 -2.99
N THR A 120 17.88 4.43 -1.94
CA THR A 120 18.21 3.02 -1.81
C THR A 120 17.09 2.27 -1.07
N PHE A 121 17.20 0.95 -0.91
CA PHE A 121 16.21 0.15 -0.17
C PHE A 121 16.15 0.47 1.33
N GLU A 122 17.19 1.09 1.88
CA GLU A 122 17.33 1.40 3.32
C GLU A 122 16.93 2.85 3.67
N ASP A 123 16.69 3.69 2.66
CA ASP A 123 16.41 5.12 2.85
C ASP A 123 14.98 5.43 3.29
N THR A 124 14.16 4.41 3.51
CA THR A 124 12.79 4.59 4.01
C THR A 124 12.59 3.86 5.33
N LEU A 125 11.83 4.48 6.22
CA LEU A 125 11.45 3.90 7.50
C LEU A 125 9.99 4.16 7.80
N ARG A 126 9.42 3.38 8.72
CA ARG A 126 8.08 3.62 9.26
C ARG A 126 8.19 4.36 10.58
N THR A 127 7.40 5.42 10.71
CA THR A 127 7.43 6.34 11.86
C THR A 127 6.00 6.65 12.31
N LEU A 128 5.84 7.10 13.55
CA LEU A 128 4.60 7.70 14.06
C LEU A 128 4.65 9.24 14.08
N VAL A 129 5.81 9.83 13.82
CA VAL A 129 6.10 11.26 14.06
C VAL A 129 5.19 12.21 13.29
N ILE A 130 4.83 11.84 12.05
CA ILE A 130 4.09 12.72 11.13
C ILE A 130 2.59 12.78 11.42
N SER A 131 1.98 11.67 11.87
CA SER A 131 0.52 11.60 11.99
C SER A 131 0.01 10.81 13.21
N GLY A 132 0.90 10.41 14.12
CA GLY A 132 0.57 9.52 15.24
C GLY A 132 0.17 8.09 14.83
N ARG A 133 0.30 7.73 13.54
CA ARG A 133 -0.06 6.41 12.99
C ARG A 133 1.07 5.91 12.11
N PRO A 134 1.32 4.59 12.02
CA PRO A 134 2.45 4.09 11.24
C PRO A 134 2.38 4.52 9.78
N LEU A 135 3.37 5.30 9.34
CA LEU A 135 3.52 5.71 7.95
C LEU A 135 4.98 5.54 7.49
N ARG A 136 5.17 5.13 6.24
CA ARG A 136 6.48 5.02 5.62
C ARG A 136 6.85 6.29 4.88
N VAL A 137 8.04 6.80 5.19
CA VAL A 137 8.59 8.04 4.65
C VAL A 137 10.05 7.82 4.27
N LYS A 138 10.59 8.69 3.41
CA LYS A 138 12.04 8.80 3.23
C LYS A 138 12.66 9.37 4.51
N ARG A 139 13.75 8.76 4.97
CA ARG A 139 14.55 9.27 6.08
C ARG A 139 15.14 10.63 5.70
N ASN A 140 14.92 11.61 6.57
CA ASN A 140 15.63 12.89 6.62
C ASN A 140 16.17 13.08 8.05
N GLU A 141 16.91 14.17 8.27
CA GLU A 141 17.54 14.46 9.56
C GLU A 141 16.51 14.66 10.68
N TYR A 142 15.41 15.36 10.39
CA TYR A 142 14.31 15.57 11.33
C TYR A 142 13.70 14.25 11.83
N ILE A 143 13.34 13.34 10.92
CA ILE A 143 12.79 12.04 11.30
C ILE A 143 13.84 11.20 12.02
N ALA A 144 15.10 11.20 11.55
CA ALA A 144 16.17 10.46 12.21
C ALA A 144 16.38 10.92 13.67
N ALA A 145 16.30 12.22 13.95
CA ALA A 145 16.41 12.77 15.29
C ALA A 145 15.24 12.38 16.21
N TRP A 146 14.03 12.24 15.66
CA TRP A 146 12.88 11.74 16.40
C TRP A 146 12.97 10.24 16.69
N GLU A 147 13.38 9.43 15.71
CA GLU A 147 13.50 7.98 15.85
C GLU A 147 14.56 7.56 16.89
N GLN A 148 15.44 8.48 17.32
CA GLN A 148 16.34 8.27 18.46
C GLN A 148 15.63 8.37 19.83
N LYS A 149 14.36 8.78 19.86
CA LYS A 149 13.57 9.03 21.08
C LYS A 149 12.25 8.23 21.07
N PRO A 150 12.28 6.90 20.87
CA PRO A 150 11.08 6.09 20.71
C PRO A 150 10.10 6.21 21.88
N GLU A 151 10.62 6.39 23.09
CA GLU A 151 9.80 6.44 24.30
C GLU A 151 9.00 7.74 24.38
N LYS A 152 9.60 8.84 23.91
CA LYS A 152 8.91 10.13 23.79
C LYS A 152 7.85 10.10 22.69
N ILE A 153 8.16 9.49 21.54
CA ILE A 153 7.18 9.29 20.45
C ILE A 153 5.97 8.54 21.01
N LYS A 154 6.21 7.41 21.67
CA LYS A 154 5.16 6.58 22.25
C LYS A 154 4.31 7.38 23.25
N GLN A 155 4.95 8.04 24.22
CA GLN A 155 4.26 8.83 25.24
C GLN A 155 3.34 9.89 24.62
N LEU A 156 3.83 10.66 23.64
CA LEU A 156 3.03 11.70 22.98
C LEU A 156 1.85 11.09 22.22
N THR A 157 2.10 10.04 21.44
CA THR A 157 1.05 9.41 20.63
C THR A 157 -0.03 8.71 21.47
N GLU A 158 0.31 8.17 22.64
CA GLU A 158 -0.66 7.63 23.62
C GLU A 158 -1.54 8.72 24.22
N GLN A 159 -1.05 9.96 24.30
CA GLN A 159 -1.81 11.14 24.72
C GLN A 159 -2.62 11.75 23.57
N GLY A 160 -2.54 11.18 22.36
CA GLY A 160 -3.19 11.72 21.16
C GLY A 160 -2.46 12.92 20.54
N ILE A 161 -1.23 13.19 20.97
CA ILE A 161 -0.40 14.28 20.46
C ILE A 161 0.49 13.74 19.32
N VAL A 162 0.45 14.41 18.17
CA VAL A 162 1.31 14.09 17.03
C VAL A 162 2.64 14.85 17.18
N PRO A 163 3.80 14.17 17.22
CA PRO A 163 5.09 14.82 17.46
C PRO A 163 5.41 15.99 16.52
N MET A 164 5.18 15.82 15.21
CA MET A 164 5.41 16.88 14.22
C MET A 164 4.44 18.04 14.37
N GLU A 165 3.17 17.77 14.66
CA GLU A 165 2.17 18.83 14.89
C GLU A 165 2.54 19.65 16.13
N GLN A 166 2.99 18.99 17.20
CA GLN A 166 3.51 19.67 18.37
C GLN A 166 4.73 20.53 18.05
N ASP A 167 5.75 19.99 17.36
CA ASP A 167 6.94 20.78 17.00
C ASP A 167 6.59 22.01 16.14
N LEU A 168 5.56 21.91 15.28
CA LEU A 168 5.05 23.03 14.49
C LEU A 168 4.33 24.07 15.36
N LEU A 169 3.54 23.64 16.35
CA LEU A 169 2.88 24.52 17.32
C LEU A 169 3.88 25.21 18.25
N ASP A 170 4.98 24.51 18.56
CA ASP A 170 6.11 25.03 19.34
C ASP A 170 7.06 25.91 18.48
N GLU A 171 6.70 26.18 17.21
CA GLU A 171 7.44 27.01 16.25
C GLU A 171 8.92 26.63 16.10
N ARG A 172 9.21 25.32 16.06
CA ARG A 172 10.58 24.84 15.88
C ARG A 172 11.09 25.05 14.46
N ASP A 173 12.27 25.66 14.35
CA ASP A 173 12.91 25.98 13.06
C ASP A 173 13.45 24.75 12.31
N ASP A 174 13.59 23.59 12.97
CA ASP A 174 14.18 22.37 12.41
C ASP A 174 13.16 21.37 11.85
N VAL A 175 11.87 21.72 11.77
CA VAL A 175 10.83 20.85 11.21
C VAL A 175 11.01 20.70 9.70
N ASP A 176 11.30 19.48 9.26
CA ASP A 176 11.42 19.13 7.84
C ASP A 176 10.47 18.00 7.45
N PHE A 177 9.56 18.28 6.51
CA PHE A 177 8.56 17.33 6.05
C PHE A 177 9.18 16.28 5.12
N PRO A 178 9.19 14.99 5.52
CA PRO A 178 9.80 13.97 4.70
C PRO A 178 8.93 13.64 3.48
N PHE A 179 9.59 13.24 2.39
CA PHE A 179 8.89 12.74 1.23
C PHE A 179 8.26 11.37 1.49
N LEU A 180 6.97 11.23 1.18
CA LEU A 180 6.28 9.93 1.23
C LEU A 180 6.70 9.07 0.03
N MET A 181 7.27 7.90 0.31
CA MET A 181 7.63 6.90 -0.69
C MET A 181 7.74 5.52 -0.05
N GLY A 182 7.52 4.48 -0.85
CA GLY A 182 7.70 3.09 -0.44
C GLY A 182 9.13 2.62 -0.65
N GLN A 183 9.47 1.45 -0.11
CA GLN A 183 10.79 0.82 -0.27
C GLN A 183 11.16 0.56 -1.73
N VAL A 184 10.17 0.45 -2.61
CA VAL A 184 10.36 0.28 -4.05
C VAL A 184 11.10 1.44 -4.71
N ALA A 185 11.26 2.59 -4.03
CA ALA A 185 12.11 3.70 -4.50
C ALA A 185 13.53 3.21 -4.85
N GLY A 186 14.11 2.30 -4.07
CA GLY A 186 15.42 1.68 -4.34
C GLY A 186 15.54 0.92 -5.66
N ALA A 187 14.42 0.64 -6.35
CA ALA A 187 14.39 -0.02 -7.66
C ALA A 187 13.98 0.93 -8.80
N ILE A 188 13.85 2.24 -8.53
CA ILE A 188 13.43 3.26 -9.48
C ILE A 188 14.61 4.17 -9.79
N GLY A 189 15.24 4.00 -10.95
CA GLY A 189 16.45 4.76 -11.33
C GLY A 189 16.22 5.91 -12.32
N ASP A 190 14.97 6.25 -12.65
CA ASP A 190 14.67 7.20 -13.72
C ASP A 190 13.31 7.90 -13.56
N VAL A 191 13.12 9.04 -14.24
CA VAL A 191 11.80 9.64 -14.48
C VAL A 191 11.33 9.22 -15.88
N LYS A 192 10.14 8.66 -16.00
CA LYS A 192 9.55 8.25 -17.30
C LYS A 192 8.20 8.88 -17.58
N VAL A 193 7.82 8.95 -18.86
CA VAL A 193 6.44 9.21 -19.28
C VAL A 193 5.56 8.04 -18.86
N ARG A 194 4.40 8.30 -18.23
CA ARG A 194 3.44 7.29 -17.78
C ARG A 194 2.98 6.35 -18.90
N LEU A 195 2.88 6.86 -20.12
CA LEU A 195 2.42 6.09 -21.29
C LEU A 195 3.44 5.07 -21.81
N THR A 196 4.71 5.14 -21.40
CA THR A 196 5.72 4.15 -21.80
C THR A 196 5.73 2.89 -20.92
N PHE A 197 4.85 2.82 -19.91
CA PHE A 197 4.64 1.58 -19.17
C PHE A 197 3.73 0.66 -20.00
N PRO A 198 4.17 -0.55 -20.39
CA PRO A 198 3.47 -1.41 -21.37
C PRO A 198 2.12 -2.01 -20.91
N PHE A 199 1.49 -1.47 -19.87
CA PHE A 199 0.31 -2.05 -19.20
C PHE A 199 -0.84 -1.06 -18.97
N PHE A 200 -0.83 0.09 -19.66
CA PHE A 200 -1.57 1.26 -19.21
C PHE A 200 -2.58 1.79 -20.23
N PHE A 201 -3.79 1.22 -20.30
CA PHE A 201 -4.98 1.86 -20.89
C PHE A 201 -6.27 1.06 -20.55
N PRO A 202 -7.46 1.64 -20.26
CA PRO A 202 -7.81 3.01 -19.86
C PRO A 202 -8.63 3.09 -18.53
N PHE A 203 -8.12 3.73 -17.49
CA PHE A 203 -8.94 4.53 -16.57
C PHE A 203 -8.03 5.47 -15.76
N LEU A 204 -8.10 6.78 -16.02
CA LEU A 204 -7.31 7.77 -15.29
C LEU A 204 -8.19 8.96 -14.92
N GLN A 205 -8.39 9.15 -13.62
CA GLN A 205 -8.13 10.42 -12.92
C GLN A 205 -7.67 10.11 -11.48
N GLY A 206 -6.46 10.51 -11.14
CA GLY A 206 -5.85 10.34 -9.81
C GLY A 206 -4.34 10.15 -9.87
N LYS A 207 -3.61 10.67 -8.87
CA LYS A 207 -2.14 10.54 -8.72
C LYS A 207 -1.67 9.09 -8.48
N THR A 208 -2.62 8.17 -8.42
CA THR A 208 -2.48 6.73 -8.26
C THR A 208 -3.24 6.04 -9.37
N SER A 209 -2.78 4.88 -9.82
CA SER A 209 -3.49 4.11 -10.84
C SER A 209 -3.67 2.68 -10.42
N VAL A 210 -4.86 2.18 -10.75
CA VAL A 210 -5.25 0.79 -10.60
C VAL A 210 -5.10 0.16 -11.98
N ILE A 211 -4.26 -0.88 -12.07
CA ILE A 211 -4.14 -1.71 -13.28
C ILE A 211 -4.95 -2.97 -13.02
N GLU A 212 -6.06 -3.17 -13.74
CA GLU A 212 -6.95 -4.32 -13.56
C GLU A 212 -6.77 -5.32 -14.69
N ASN A 213 -6.80 -6.61 -14.37
CA ASN A 213 -6.92 -7.66 -15.36
C ASN A 213 -8.40 -8.08 -15.48
N GLU A 214 -9.08 -7.69 -16.56
CA GLU A 214 -10.49 -8.04 -16.80
C GLU A 214 -10.72 -9.55 -16.96
N THR A 215 -9.66 -10.35 -17.19
CA THR A 215 -9.81 -11.79 -17.49
C THR A 215 -10.08 -12.64 -16.24
N ASN A 216 -9.77 -12.15 -15.02
CA ASN A 216 -9.85 -12.98 -13.81
C ASN A 216 -11.24 -13.02 -13.16
N ALA A 217 -12.17 -12.15 -13.56
CA ALA A 217 -13.53 -12.09 -12.99
C ALA A 217 -14.48 -13.20 -13.51
N ARG A 218 -14.07 -13.99 -14.51
CA ARG A 218 -14.94 -14.98 -15.18
C ARG A 218 -14.52 -16.45 -14.99
N ASN A 219 -13.32 -16.74 -14.48
CA ASN A 219 -12.75 -18.10 -14.50
C ASN A 219 -12.34 -18.66 -13.12
N PHE A 220 -13.15 -18.46 -12.08
CA PHE A 220 -13.14 -19.36 -10.92
C PHE A 220 -13.77 -20.70 -11.31
N GLY A 221 -13.04 -21.51 -12.09
CA GLY A 221 -13.53 -22.77 -12.64
C GLY A 221 -12.46 -23.76 -13.10
N ILE A 222 -11.19 -23.58 -12.76
CA ILE A 222 -10.09 -24.41 -13.28
C ILE A 222 -9.53 -25.44 -12.26
N PHE A 223 -10.08 -25.53 -11.04
CA PHE A 223 -9.67 -26.55 -10.05
C PHE A 223 -10.82 -27.37 -9.42
N SER A 224 -11.91 -27.65 -10.15
CA SER A 224 -13.00 -28.51 -9.63
C SER A 224 -13.56 -29.59 -10.58
N ARG A 225 -12.75 -30.14 -11.50
CA ARG A 225 -13.05 -31.47 -12.06
C ARG A 225 -12.31 -32.54 -11.27
N ARG A 226 -12.91 -32.96 -10.14
CA ARG A 226 -12.57 -34.22 -9.46
C ARG A 226 -12.83 -35.36 -10.45
N ASN A 227 -11.75 -35.88 -11.03
CA ASN A 227 -11.80 -37.15 -11.72
C ASN A 227 -11.88 -38.25 -10.65
N ARG A 228 -12.98 -39.00 -10.68
CA ARG A 228 -13.18 -40.19 -9.85
C ARG A 228 -12.25 -41.29 -10.35
N SER A 229 -11.74 -42.06 -9.40
CA SER A 229 -11.07 -43.36 -9.53
C SER A 229 -9.58 -43.34 -9.83
N LEU A 230 -8.85 -44.00 -8.92
CA LEU A 230 -7.64 -44.86 -9.04
C LEU A 230 -6.82 -44.65 -7.75
N ARG A 231 -7.13 -45.33 -6.64
CA ARG A 231 -6.61 -46.64 -6.18
C ARG A 231 -5.08 -46.81 -6.35
N LYS A 232 -4.39 -46.87 -5.21
CA LYS A 232 -3.10 -47.55 -4.88
C LYS A 232 -1.92 -47.18 -5.81
N TRP A 233 -0.79 -46.66 -5.34
CA TRP A 233 0.02 -46.94 -4.15
C TRP A 233 0.66 -45.65 -3.63
#